data_AF-A0A509LI86-F1
#
_entry.id   AF-A0A509LI86-F1
#
_cell.length_a   1.000
_cell.length_b   1.000
_cell.length_c   1.000
_cell.angle_alpha   90.00
_cell.angle_beta   90.00
_cell.angle_gamma   90.00
#
_symmetry.space_group_name_H-M   'P 1'
#
loop_
_entity.id
_entity.type
_entity.pdbx_description
1 polymer ?
#
loop_
_entity_poly.entity_id
_entity_poly.type
_entity_poly.pdbx_seq_one_letter_code
_entity_poly.pdbx_strand_id
1 'polypeptide(L)'
;MTTIIAAAIFIIAVVGFAIMMKNMKAKKAAPKDSPSPPSASRSEASPDQEYKTILDSLLRLNLLMRRDIDLPGEMVSEVEAIIDDLTVIIPGMMERYPGETLTYEIKKIGKEHLYKTVKEYLDLSLESRKNQLDIFKKTIESLHDVSNRSRDIVEKNETAEFKTMANFLAGKFS
;
A
#
# COMPACT_ATOMS: atom_id res chain seq x y z
N MET A 1 2.15 -37.98 -6.32
CA MET A 1 1.06 -37.07 -5.89
C MET A 1 0.94 -37.00 -4.36
N THR A 2 1.07 -38.12 -3.64
CA THR A 2 1.06 -38.18 -2.16
C THR A 2 2.24 -37.49 -1.47
N THR A 3 3.43 -37.49 -2.08
CA THR A 3 4.64 -36.84 -1.52
C THR A 3 4.60 -35.30 -1.53
N ILE A 4 3.94 -34.70 -2.52
CA ILE A 4 3.80 -33.24 -2.64
C ILE A 4 2.80 -32.70 -1.60
N ILE A 5 1.73 -33.46 -1.33
CA ILE A 5 0.73 -33.12 -0.31
C ILE A 5 1.34 -33.20 1.10
N ALA A 6 2.19 -34.20 1.37
CA ALA A 6 2.87 -34.32 2.66
C ALA A 6 3.85 -33.18 2.93
N ALA A 7 4.57 -32.69 1.90
CA ALA A 7 5.50 -31.57 2.03
C ALA A 7 4.76 -30.24 2.33
N ALA A 8 3.61 -29.99 1.68
CA ALA A 8 2.81 -28.80 1.92
C ALA A 8 2.23 -28.75 3.35
N ILE A 9 1.77 -29.90 3.87
CA ILE A 9 1.25 -30.00 5.25
C ILE A 9 2.38 -29.78 6.28
N PHE A 10 3.58 -30.28 6.00
CA PHE A 10 4.73 -30.08 6.89
C PHE A 10 5.17 -28.62 6.97
N ILE A 11 5.18 -27.90 5.85
CA ILE A 11 5.53 -26.46 5.81
C ILE A 11 4.50 -25.62 6.59
N ILE A 12 3.21 -25.91 6.42
CA ILE A 12 2.13 -25.21 7.16
C ILE A 12 2.25 -25.46 8.67
N ALA A 13 2.57 -26.69 9.10
CA ALA A 13 2.78 -27.03 10.50
C ALA A 13 3.98 -26.30 11.12
N VAL A 14 5.11 -26.20 10.39
CA VAL A 14 6.32 -25.51 10.86
C VAL A 14 6.10 -24.00 10.97
N VAL A 15 5.42 -23.38 9.99
CA VAL A 15 5.11 -21.94 10.01
C VAL A 15 4.10 -21.63 11.12
N GLY A 16 3.06 -22.45 11.30
CA GLY A 16 2.10 -22.33 12.39
C GLY A 16 2.76 -22.45 13.77
N PHE A 17 3.67 -23.40 13.94
CA PHE A 17 4.40 -23.60 15.20
C PHE A 17 5.38 -22.45 15.51
N ALA A 18 6.04 -21.89 14.49
CA ALA A 18 6.93 -20.73 14.64
C ALA A 18 6.16 -19.45 15.06
N ILE A 19 4.97 -19.22 14.49
CA ILE A 19 4.09 -18.10 14.87
C ILE A 19 3.56 -18.28 16.30
N MET A 20 3.19 -19.50 16.68
CA MET A 20 2.71 -19.82 18.03
C MET A 20 3.80 -19.60 19.10
N MET A 21 5.05 -20.02 18.85
CA MET A 21 6.16 -19.78 19.78
C MET A 21 6.52 -18.30 19.91
N LYS A 22 6.41 -17.51 18.83
CA LYS A 22 6.66 -16.05 18.86
C LYS A 22 5.60 -15.32 19.72
N ASN A 23 4.34 -15.76 19.67
CA ASN A 23 3.26 -15.18 20.46
C ASN A 23 3.28 -15.59 21.95
N MET A 24 3.86 -16.76 22.29
CA MET A 24 4.03 -17.17 23.69
C MET A 24 5.18 -16.44 24.40
N LYS A 25 6.24 -16.04 23.67
CA LYS A 25 7.32 -15.20 24.23
C LYS A 25 6.90 -13.76 24.49
N ALA A 26 5.94 -13.23 23.72
CA ALA A 26 5.42 -11.87 23.90
C ALA A 26 4.51 -11.71 25.14
N LYS A 27 3.98 -12.80 25.71
CA LYS A 27 3.01 -12.75 26.82
C LYS A 27 3.62 -12.94 28.23
N LYS A 28 4.94 -13.02 28.37
CA LYS A 28 5.61 -13.30 29.67
C LYS A 28 6.52 -12.20 30.23
N ALA A 29 6.34 -10.95 29.83
CA ALA A 29 7.11 -9.85 30.43
C ALA A 29 6.25 -8.61 30.73
N ALA A 30 5.71 -8.56 31.94
CA ALA A 30 5.56 -7.36 32.76
C ALA A 30 5.27 -7.81 34.21
N PRO A 31 5.56 -7.03 35.27
CA PRO A 31 6.00 -5.63 35.28
C PRO A 31 7.20 -5.35 36.23
N LYS A 32 7.86 -4.18 36.09
CA LYS A 32 8.41 -3.42 37.22
C LYS A 32 8.73 -1.98 36.83
N ASP A 33 8.28 -1.07 37.68
CA ASP A 33 8.47 0.38 37.63
C ASP A 33 9.93 0.79 37.38
N SER A 34 10.11 1.69 36.42
CA SER A 34 11.27 2.58 36.30
C SER A 34 10.83 3.84 35.55
N PRO A 35 11.35 5.03 35.91
CA PRO A 35 10.80 6.30 35.44
C PRO A 35 10.92 6.41 33.92
N SER A 36 9.82 6.88 33.31
CA SER A 36 9.68 7.08 31.88
C SER A 36 10.93 7.74 31.26
N PRO A 37 11.53 7.15 30.23
CA PRO A 37 12.45 7.90 29.38
C PRO A 37 11.70 9.10 28.80
N PRO A 38 12.37 10.23 28.53
CA PRO A 38 11.72 11.37 27.91
C PRO A 38 11.06 10.87 26.64
N SER A 39 9.76 11.16 26.51
CA SER A 39 9.00 10.92 25.28
C SER A 39 9.86 11.41 24.14
N ALA A 40 10.43 10.46 23.39
CA ALA A 40 11.02 10.77 22.11
C ALA A 40 9.83 11.31 21.33
N SER A 41 9.76 12.64 21.23
CA SER A 41 8.89 13.31 20.29
C SER A 41 9.15 12.59 18.98
N ARG A 42 8.21 11.75 18.53
CA ARG A 42 8.15 11.38 17.13
C ARG A 42 8.15 12.73 16.46
N SER A 43 9.28 13.09 15.86
CA SER A 43 9.34 14.22 14.95
C SER A 43 8.32 13.87 13.89
N GLU A 44 7.09 14.34 14.03
CA GLU A 44 6.10 14.25 12.99
C GLU A 44 6.73 14.94 11.80
N ALA A 45 7.03 14.15 10.76
CA ALA A 45 7.64 14.66 9.56
C ALA A 45 6.77 15.82 9.07
N SER A 46 7.40 16.94 8.69
CA SER A 46 6.62 18.06 8.17
C SER A 46 5.82 17.61 6.94
N PRO A 47 4.68 18.26 6.61
CA PRO A 47 3.91 17.94 5.41
C PRO A 47 4.79 17.85 4.14
N ASP A 48 5.78 18.74 4.01
CA ASP A 48 6.73 18.70 2.88
C ASP A 48 7.63 17.46 2.88
N GLN A 49 8.12 17.04 4.05
CA GLN A 49 8.94 15.83 4.17
C GLN A 49 8.11 14.56 3.90
N GLU A 50 6.87 14.53 4.38
CA GLU A 50 5.94 13.45 4.11
C GLU A 50 5.62 13.38 2.61
N TYR A 51 5.29 14.50 1.99
CA TYR A 51 4.99 14.56 0.55
C TYR A 51 6.20 14.17 -0.30
N LYS A 52 7.41 14.63 0.07
CA LYS A 52 8.65 14.20 -0.58
C LYS A 52 8.86 12.68 -0.51
N THR A 53 8.55 12.07 0.63
CA THR A 53 8.64 10.60 0.79
C THR A 53 7.67 9.88 -0.15
N ILE A 54 6.48 10.44 -0.36
CA ILE A 54 5.50 9.91 -1.32
C ILE A 54 6.04 10.02 -2.75
N LEU A 55 6.53 11.20 -3.15
CA LEU A 55 7.12 11.40 -4.47
C LEU A 55 8.29 10.45 -4.75
N ASP A 56 9.16 10.24 -3.76
CA ASP A 56 10.28 9.29 -3.88
C ASP A 56 9.77 7.85 -4.11
N SER A 57 8.66 7.45 -3.48
CA SER A 57 8.05 6.13 -3.67
C SER A 57 7.47 5.98 -5.07
N LEU A 58 6.70 6.99 -5.53
CA LEU A 58 6.10 7.02 -6.87
C LEU A 58 7.17 7.04 -7.97
N LEU A 59 8.25 7.80 -7.79
CA LEU A 59 9.38 7.81 -8.73
C LEU A 59 10.08 6.45 -8.79
N ARG A 60 10.33 5.82 -7.63
CA ARG A 60 10.91 4.48 -7.58
C ARG A 60 10.04 3.45 -8.30
N LEU A 61 8.72 3.54 -8.15
CA LEU A 61 7.78 2.70 -8.88
C LEU A 61 7.90 2.93 -10.39
N ASN A 62 7.86 4.18 -10.84
CA ASN A 62 7.96 4.51 -12.26
C ASN A 62 9.25 3.92 -12.89
N LEU A 63 10.39 4.11 -12.23
CA LEU A 63 11.67 3.55 -12.65
C LEU A 63 11.69 2.02 -12.62
N LEU A 64 11.05 1.39 -11.63
CA LEU A 64 10.95 -0.07 -11.53
C LEU A 64 10.20 -0.64 -12.73
N MET A 65 9.03 -0.10 -13.06
CA MET A 65 8.21 -0.57 -14.18
C MET A 65 8.92 -0.39 -15.53
N ARG A 66 9.55 0.78 -15.76
CA ARG A 66 10.23 1.08 -17.02
C ARG A 66 11.46 0.21 -17.29
N ARG A 67 12.00 -0.45 -16.27
CA ARG A 67 13.12 -1.40 -16.40
C ARG A 67 12.67 -2.82 -16.73
N ASP A 68 11.39 -3.14 -16.54
CA ASP A 68 10.84 -4.45 -16.81
C ASP A 68 10.31 -4.51 -18.24
N ILE A 69 11.04 -5.18 -19.12
CA ILE A 69 10.70 -5.29 -20.55
C ILE A 69 9.50 -6.21 -20.83
N ASP A 70 9.12 -7.04 -19.85
CA ASP A 70 8.04 -8.03 -19.98
C ASP A 70 6.71 -7.51 -19.45
N LEU A 71 6.69 -6.33 -18.80
CA LEU A 71 5.48 -5.65 -18.39
C LEU A 71 4.78 -5.03 -19.62
N PRO A 72 3.50 -5.36 -19.90
CA PRO A 72 2.80 -4.79 -21.04
C PRO A 72 2.73 -3.26 -20.96
N GLY A 73 2.98 -2.57 -22.08
CA GLY A 73 2.98 -1.10 -22.12
C GLY A 73 1.65 -0.46 -21.72
N GLU A 74 0.53 -1.17 -21.94
CA GLU A 74 -0.79 -0.80 -21.40
C GLU A 74 -0.76 -0.71 -19.87
N MET A 75 -0.20 -1.70 -19.18
CA MET A 75 -0.09 -1.69 -17.72
C MET A 75 0.84 -0.60 -17.21
N VAL A 76 1.92 -0.32 -17.93
CA VAL A 76 2.79 0.82 -17.61
C VAL A 76 1.98 2.12 -17.65
N SER A 77 1.22 2.33 -18.73
CA SER A 77 0.43 3.54 -18.94
C SER A 77 -0.65 3.71 -17.86
N GLU A 78 -1.36 2.64 -17.50
CA GLU A 78 -2.38 2.67 -16.44
C GLU A 78 -1.78 3.02 -15.07
N VAL A 79 -0.62 2.45 -14.71
CA VAL A 79 0.02 2.79 -13.43
C VAL A 79 0.59 4.21 -13.46
N GLU A 80 1.09 4.68 -14.60
CA GLU A 80 1.54 6.07 -14.76
C GLU A 80 0.39 7.06 -14.59
N ALA A 81 -0.81 6.77 -15.12
CA ALA A 81 -1.99 7.58 -14.88
C ALA A 81 -2.34 7.69 -13.38
N ILE A 82 -2.26 6.57 -12.64
CA ILE A 82 -2.45 6.59 -11.18
C ILE A 82 -1.39 7.46 -10.49
N ILE A 83 -0.12 7.36 -10.90
CA ILE A 83 0.96 8.18 -10.35
C ILE A 83 0.64 9.66 -10.57
N ASP A 84 0.29 10.05 -11.80
CA ASP A 84 -0.05 11.43 -12.15
C ASP A 84 -1.23 11.92 -11.30
N ASP A 85 -2.28 11.11 -11.14
CA ASP A 85 -3.41 11.41 -10.27
C ASP A 85 -3.00 11.70 -8.84
N LEU A 86 -2.19 10.80 -8.24
CA LEU A 86 -1.73 10.94 -6.87
C LEU A 86 -0.86 12.19 -6.66
N THR A 87 0.00 12.53 -7.62
CA THR A 87 0.83 13.75 -7.54
C THR A 87 0.01 15.04 -7.59
N VAL A 88 -1.16 15.02 -8.22
CA VAL A 88 -2.08 16.17 -8.26
C VAL A 88 -2.90 16.26 -6.98
N ILE A 89 -3.49 15.16 -6.52
CA ILE A 89 -4.50 15.21 -5.45
C ILE A 89 -3.90 15.29 -4.04
N ILE A 90 -2.76 14.61 -3.79
CA ILE A 90 -2.16 14.52 -2.46
C ILE A 90 -1.79 15.89 -1.88
N PRO A 91 -1.07 16.79 -2.58
CA PRO A 91 -0.72 18.09 -1.99
C PRO A 91 -1.97 18.90 -1.65
N GLY A 92 -2.99 18.90 -2.53
CA GLY A 92 -4.25 19.59 -2.29
C GLY A 92 -5.03 19.03 -1.09
N MET A 93 -4.97 17.71 -0.87
CA MET A 93 -5.56 17.04 0.29
C MET A 93 -4.82 17.34 1.59
N MET A 94 -3.48 17.35 1.55
CA MET A 94 -2.64 17.67 2.70
C MET A 94 -2.82 19.12 3.14
N GLU A 95 -3.04 20.04 2.19
CA GLU A 95 -3.27 21.46 2.49
C GLU A 95 -4.68 21.72 3.02
N ARG A 96 -5.72 21.24 2.32
CA ARG A 96 -7.12 21.58 2.63
C ARG A 96 -7.75 20.68 3.68
N TYR A 97 -7.33 19.42 3.74
CA TYR A 97 -7.99 18.37 4.52
C TYR A 97 -6.98 17.48 5.29
N PRO A 98 -5.99 18.03 6.01
CA PRO A 98 -4.90 17.25 6.60
C PRO A 98 -5.36 16.19 7.62
N GLY A 99 -6.47 16.43 8.31
CA GLY A 99 -7.00 15.54 9.36
C GLY A 99 -8.02 14.51 8.86
N GLU A 100 -8.40 14.56 7.59
CA GLU A 100 -9.42 13.66 7.05
C GLU A 100 -8.86 12.26 6.81
N THR A 101 -9.65 11.23 7.13
CA THR A 101 -9.24 9.83 6.93
C THR A 101 -8.94 9.54 5.46
N LEU A 102 -9.66 10.18 4.53
CA LEU A 102 -9.39 10.03 3.10
C LEU A 102 -7.98 10.52 2.74
N THR A 103 -7.53 11.62 3.33
CA THR A 103 -6.16 12.13 3.14
C THR A 103 -5.12 11.13 3.61
N TYR A 104 -5.35 10.48 4.76
CA TYR A 104 -4.49 9.40 5.23
C TYR A 104 -4.42 8.22 4.24
N GLU A 105 -5.56 7.73 3.78
CA GLU A 105 -5.62 6.58 2.88
C GLU A 105 -4.98 6.87 1.52
N ILE A 106 -5.22 8.04 0.95
CA ILE A 106 -4.62 8.44 -0.33
C ILE A 106 -3.09 8.61 -0.20
N LYS A 107 -2.61 9.19 0.91
CA LYS A 107 -1.17 9.22 1.21
C LYS A 107 -0.61 7.80 1.32
N LYS A 108 -1.32 6.87 1.97
CA LYS A 108 -0.89 5.47 2.14
C LYS A 108 -0.76 4.76 0.79
N ILE A 109 -1.69 5.03 -0.14
CA ILE A 109 -1.61 4.48 -1.51
C ILE A 109 -0.34 4.95 -2.21
N GLY A 110 -0.09 6.26 -2.25
CA GLY A 110 1.07 6.82 -2.92
C GLY A 110 2.40 6.47 -2.26
N LYS A 111 2.40 6.32 -0.92
CA LYS A 111 3.60 5.99 -0.15
C LYS A 111 4.00 4.54 -0.26
N GLU A 112 3.04 3.61 -0.24
CA GLU A 112 3.32 2.18 -0.03
C GLU A 112 2.53 1.26 -0.96
N HIS A 113 1.20 1.37 -1.00
CA HIS A 113 0.37 0.31 -1.59
C HIS A 113 0.63 0.11 -3.08
N LEU A 114 0.62 1.20 -3.87
CA LEU A 114 0.79 1.09 -5.32
C LEU A 114 2.14 0.45 -5.66
N TYR A 115 3.22 0.90 -4.99
CA TYR A 115 4.55 0.33 -5.16
C TYR A 115 4.56 -1.16 -4.82
N LYS A 116 4.01 -1.53 -3.65
CA LYS A 116 3.96 -2.91 -3.18
C LYS A 116 3.20 -3.81 -4.16
N THR A 117 1.99 -3.41 -4.58
CA THR A 117 1.14 -4.18 -5.50
C THR A 117 1.85 -4.45 -6.82
N VAL A 118 2.45 -3.43 -7.44
CA VAL A 118 3.16 -3.60 -8.71
C VAL A 118 4.41 -4.44 -8.52
N LYS A 119 5.19 -4.16 -7.46
CA LYS A 119 6.41 -4.93 -7.19
C LYS A 119 6.11 -6.41 -6.94
N GLU A 120 5.08 -6.74 -6.18
CA GLU A 120 4.70 -8.14 -5.92
C GLU A 120 4.35 -8.88 -7.22
N TYR A 121 3.67 -8.22 -8.16
CA TYR A 121 3.43 -8.78 -9.49
C TYR A 121 4.74 -8.96 -10.29
N LEU A 122 5.63 -7.96 -10.26
CA LEU A 122 6.92 -8.03 -10.95
C LEU A 122 7.88 -9.04 -10.30
N ASP A 123 7.75 -9.36 -9.02
CA ASP A 123 8.57 -10.38 -8.36
C ASP A 123 8.16 -11.81 -8.78
N LEU A 124 7.02 -11.99 -9.46
CA LEU A 124 6.60 -13.28 -10.01
C LEU A 124 7.45 -13.70 -11.21
N SER A 125 7.57 -15.02 -11.40
CA SER A 125 8.08 -15.58 -12.66
C SER A 125 7.19 -15.19 -13.84
N LEU A 126 7.75 -15.14 -15.05
CA LEU A 126 7.01 -14.75 -16.26
C LEU A 126 5.76 -15.62 -16.52
N GLU A 127 5.82 -16.91 -16.19
CA GLU A 127 4.66 -17.81 -16.30
C GLU A 127 3.57 -17.45 -15.28
N SER A 128 3.95 -17.22 -14.02
CA SER A 128 3.02 -16.78 -12.98
C SER A 128 2.41 -15.42 -13.30
N ARG A 129 3.18 -14.49 -13.86
CA ARG A 129 2.66 -13.19 -14.34
C ARG A 129 1.55 -13.37 -15.37
N LYS A 130 1.75 -14.23 -16.37
CA LYS A 130 0.71 -14.54 -17.38
C LYS A 130 -0.57 -15.06 -16.73
N ASN A 131 -0.45 -15.95 -15.75
CA ASN A 131 -1.59 -16.54 -15.05
C ASN A 131 -2.31 -15.54 -14.12
N GLN A 132 -1.61 -14.50 -13.65
CA GLN A 132 -2.12 -13.51 -12.69
C GLN A 132 -2.47 -12.17 -13.36
N LEU A 133 -2.24 -12.02 -14.67
CA LEU A 133 -2.38 -10.74 -15.37
C LEU A 133 -3.78 -10.14 -15.22
N ASP A 134 -4.83 -10.93 -15.33
CA ASP A 134 -6.21 -10.43 -15.20
C ASP A 134 -6.53 -9.94 -13.79
N ILE A 135 -5.98 -10.59 -12.78
CA ILE A 135 -6.15 -10.18 -11.37
C ILE A 135 -5.36 -8.89 -11.11
N PHE A 136 -4.14 -8.81 -11.65
CA PHE A 136 -3.33 -7.60 -11.60
C PHE A 136 -4.03 -6.43 -12.30
N LYS A 137 -4.54 -6.62 -13.52
CA LYS A 137 -5.32 -5.63 -14.28
C LYS A 137 -6.48 -5.07 -13.46
N LYS A 138 -7.33 -5.93 -12.90
CA LYS A 138 -8.46 -5.51 -12.06
C LYS A 138 -8.04 -4.75 -10.81
N THR A 139 -6.87 -5.09 -10.25
CA THR A 139 -6.33 -4.40 -9.08
C THR A 139 -5.87 -2.99 -9.45
N ILE A 140 -5.18 -2.83 -10.58
CA ILE A 140 -4.74 -1.53 -11.10
C ILE A 140 -5.95 -0.67 -11.50
N GLU A 141 -6.91 -1.23 -12.25
CA GLU A 141 -8.17 -0.56 -12.60
C GLU A 141 -8.89 -0.05 -11.34
N SER A 142 -9.00 -0.88 -10.30
CA SER A 142 -9.60 -0.44 -9.05
C SER A 142 -8.81 0.66 -8.34
N LEU A 143 -7.48 0.72 -8.45
CA LEU A 143 -6.69 1.80 -7.86
C LEU A 143 -6.85 3.10 -8.66
N HIS A 144 -6.97 2.98 -9.98
CA HIS A 144 -7.24 4.10 -10.89
C HIS A 144 -8.62 4.71 -10.64
N ASP A 145 -9.67 3.89 -10.54
CA ASP A 145 -11.02 4.34 -10.21
C ASP A 145 -11.07 5.12 -8.90
N VAL A 146 -10.34 4.66 -7.89
CA VAL A 146 -10.32 5.35 -6.59
C VAL A 146 -9.50 6.63 -6.65
N SER A 147 -8.39 6.65 -7.38
CA SER A 147 -7.59 7.87 -7.54
C SER A 147 -8.40 8.94 -8.25
N ASN A 148 -9.11 8.58 -9.33
CA ASN A 148 -10.04 9.46 -10.03
C ASN A 148 -11.21 9.91 -9.17
N ARG A 149 -11.88 8.99 -8.45
CA ARG A 149 -12.99 9.40 -7.57
C ARG A 149 -12.50 10.29 -6.43
N SER A 150 -11.31 10.06 -5.91
CA SER A 150 -10.72 10.93 -4.89
C SER A 150 -10.38 12.31 -5.45
N ARG A 151 -9.87 12.39 -6.68
CA ARG A 151 -9.73 13.67 -7.41
C ARG A 151 -11.06 14.40 -7.49
N ASP A 152 -12.10 13.73 -7.96
CA ASP A 152 -13.44 14.30 -8.13
C ASP A 152 -13.98 14.89 -6.83
N ILE A 153 -13.90 14.15 -5.74
CA ILE A 153 -14.41 14.61 -4.43
C ILE A 153 -13.62 15.86 -3.98
N VAL A 154 -12.32 15.91 -4.24
CA VAL A 154 -11.42 17.01 -3.88
C VAL A 154 -11.61 18.25 -4.75
N GLU A 155 -11.87 18.08 -6.03
CA GLU A 155 -12.15 19.18 -6.96
C GLU A 155 -13.55 19.76 -6.76
N LYS A 156 -14.54 18.91 -6.47
CA LYS A 156 -15.94 19.31 -6.24
C LYS A 156 -16.22 19.70 -4.78
N ASN A 157 -15.25 19.58 -3.89
CA ASN A 157 -15.36 19.80 -2.43
C ASN A 157 -16.51 18.99 -1.79
N GLU A 158 -16.73 17.74 -2.24
CA GLU A 158 -17.79 16.85 -1.77
C GLU A 158 -17.42 16.16 -0.45
N THR A 159 -17.13 16.93 0.60
CA THR A 159 -16.60 16.42 1.89
C THR A 159 -17.50 15.37 2.56
N ALA A 160 -18.80 15.34 2.23
CA ALA A 160 -19.73 14.29 2.68
C ALA A 160 -19.32 12.87 2.25
N GLU A 161 -18.61 12.73 1.13
CA GLU A 161 -18.16 11.43 0.58
C GLU A 161 -16.84 10.95 1.21
N PHE A 162 -16.12 11.79 1.96
CA PHE A 162 -14.80 11.46 2.49
C PHE A 162 -14.81 10.22 3.37
N LYS A 163 -15.76 10.12 4.30
CA LYS A 163 -15.85 8.98 5.21
C LYS A 163 -16.16 7.68 4.47
N THR A 164 -17.06 7.74 3.50
CA THR A 164 -17.43 6.59 2.68
C THR A 164 -16.23 6.10 1.89
N MET A 165 -15.51 7.02 1.24
CA MET A 165 -14.33 6.68 0.44
C MET A 165 -13.18 6.16 1.30
N ALA A 166 -12.92 6.79 2.44
CA ALA A 166 -11.87 6.35 3.35
C ALA A 166 -12.13 4.93 3.88
N ASN A 167 -13.37 4.62 4.26
CA ASN A 167 -13.73 3.27 4.71
C ASN A 167 -13.60 2.23 3.58
N PHE A 168 -13.97 2.59 2.35
CA PHE A 168 -13.78 1.73 1.19
C PHE A 168 -12.30 1.43 0.95
N LEU A 169 -11.45 2.46 1.00
CA LEU A 169 -10.01 2.33 0.83
C LEU A 169 -9.38 1.48 1.91
N ALA A 170 -9.68 1.76 3.17
CA ALA A 170 -9.20 1.00 4.30
C ALA A 170 -9.61 -0.46 4.18
N GLY A 171 -10.86 -0.77 3.85
CA GLY A 171 -11.32 -2.16 3.74
C GLY A 171 -10.74 -2.93 2.56
N LYS A 172 -10.41 -2.25 1.45
CA LYS A 172 -9.94 -2.90 0.22
C LYS A 172 -8.43 -3.05 0.15
N PHE A 173 -7.68 -2.15 0.79
CA PHE A 173 -6.22 -2.07 0.67
C PHE A 173 -5.49 -2.12 2.03
N SER A 174 -6.16 -2.45 3.15
CA SER A 174 -5.54 -2.63 4.47
C SER A 174 -4.49 -3.73 4.53
#